data_AF-A0A9D1NQZ8-F1
#
_entry.id   AF-A0A9D1NQZ8-F1
#
_cell.length_a   1.000
_cell.length_b   1.000
_cell.length_c   1.000
_cell.angle_alpha   90.00
_cell.angle_beta   90.00
_cell.angle_gamma   90.00
#
_symmetry.space_group_name_H-M   'P 1'
#
loop_
_entity.id
_entity.type
_entity.pdbx_description
1 polymer ?
#
loop_
_entity_poly.entity_id
_entity_poly.type
_entity_poly.pdbx_seq_one_letter_code
_entity_poly.pdbx_strand_id
1 'polypeptide(L)'
;MDKASQDKRQRSVDNLAVPLSRTERIVLIIAAAMFLIGAIGLYILRTADSGHNIEVFVTPSAYLDPEVINNATIDELMEVSGIGEVKATQIHGFVHSLGGVKDVRSILSLDGISDATFNNLIKHFYGESYSYEDGIIYDSSTKEG
;
A
#
# COMPACT_ATOMS: atom_id res chain seq x y z
N MET A 1 31.80 46.94 54.07
CA MET A 1 30.69 47.25 53.15
C MET A 1 29.49 47.66 53.98
N ASP A 2 29.02 48.88 53.80
CA ASP A 2 27.97 49.51 54.61
C ASP A 2 26.57 48.94 54.28
N LYS A 3 25.74 48.71 55.32
CA LYS A 3 24.36 48.22 55.22
C LYS A 3 23.51 49.10 54.31
N ALA A 4 23.73 50.41 54.35
CA ALA A 4 23.02 51.37 53.49
C ALA A 4 23.31 51.15 51.99
N SER A 5 24.49 50.65 51.66
CA SER A 5 24.90 50.38 50.28
C SER A 5 24.34 49.06 49.73
N GLN A 6 24.01 48.10 50.59
CA GLN A 6 23.29 46.87 50.24
C GLN A 6 21.80 47.13 50.03
N ASP A 7 21.18 47.89 50.93
CA ASP A 7 19.74 48.23 50.84
C ASP A 7 19.41 49.00 49.55
N LYS A 8 20.28 49.94 49.15
CA LYS A 8 20.11 50.71 47.91
C LYS A 8 20.25 49.85 46.64
N ARG A 9 21.07 48.79 46.69
CA ARG A 9 21.20 47.83 45.58
C ARG A 9 19.99 46.91 45.54
N GLN A 10 19.55 46.37 46.67
CA GLN A 10 18.37 45.50 46.73
C GLN A 10 17.10 46.20 46.26
N ARG A 11 16.84 47.44 46.71
CA ARG A 11 15.71 48.24 46.22
C ARG A 11 15.75 48.48 44.70
N SER A 12 16.93 48.59 44.11
CA SER A 12 17.07 48.73 42.65
C SER A 12 16.68 47.44 41.92
N VAL A 13 16.97 46.27 42.50
CA VAL A 13 16.61 44.96 41.95
C VAL A 13 15.10 44.70 42.11
N ASP A 14 14.54 45.04 43.27
CA ASP A 14 13.12 44.88 43.56
C ASP A 14 12.26 45.81 42.68
N ASN A 15 12.76 47.00 42.35
CA ASN A 15 12.12 47.94 41.43
C ASN A 15 12.20 47.53 39.94
N LEU A 16 13.01 46.51 39.59
CA LEU A 16 13.01 45.90 38.26
C LEU A 16 12.02 44.73 38.14
N ALA A 17 11.63 44.14 39.27
CA ALA A 17 10.64 43.07 39.31
C ALA A 17 9.24 43.69 39.21
N VAL A 18 8.79 43.99 37.98
CA VAL A 18 7.40 44.37 37.74
C VAL A 18 6.52 43.16 38.09
N PRO A 19 5.71 43.22 39.16
CA PRO A 19 4.88 42.08 39.53
C PRO A 19 3.82 41.90 38.45
N LEU A 20 3.87 40.76 37.74
CA LEU A 20 2.90 40.44 36.69
C LEU A 20 1.48 40.60 37.23
N SER A 21 0.68 41.41 36.54
CA SER A 21 -0.72 41.66 36.84
C SER A 21 -1.52 40.35 36.76
N ARG A 22 -2.66 40.31 37.46
CA ARG A 22 -3.55 39.14 37.47
C ARG A 22 -3.92 38.70 36.05
N THR A 23 -4.08 39.66 35.13
CA THR A 23 -4.40 39.41 33.72
C THR A 23 -3.23 38.76 32.97
N GLU A 24 -2.00 39.24 33.14
CA GLU A 24 -0.81 38.70 32.49
C GLU A 24 -0.56 37.25 32.92
N ARG A 25 -0.75 36.94 34.20
CA ARG A 25 -0.63 35.57 34.72
C ARG A 25 -1.68 34.63 34.10
N ILE A 26 -2.93 35.09 33.94
CA ILE A 26 -3.99 34.29 33.32
C ILE A 26 -3.66 34.01 31.85
N VAL A 27 -3.21 35.02 31.11
CA VAL A 27 -2.82 34.87 29.69
C VAL A 27 -1.66 33.86 29.55
N LEU A 28 -0.67 33.91 30.44
CA LEU A 28 0.46 32.97 30.43
C LEU A 28 0.02 31.53 30.73
N ILE A 29 -0.91 31.33 31.67
CA ILE A 29 -1.45 29.99 31.98
C ILE A 29 -2.22 29.42 30.80
N ILE A 30 -3.06 30.24 30.15
CA ILE A 30 -3.82 29.82 28.96
C ILE A 30 -2.87 29.46 27.80
N ALA A 31 -1.85 30.29 27.55
CA ALA A 31 -0.86 30.03 26.51
C ALA A 31 -0.09 28.71 26.77
N ALA A 32 0.32 28.48 28.01
CA ALA A 32 0.98 27.23 28.40
C ALA A 32 0.07 26.01 28.24
N ALA A 33 -1.21 26.13 28.61
CA ALA A 33 -2.20 25.07 28.43
C ALA A 33 -2.44 24.76 26.95
N MET A 34 -2.57 25.78 26.09
CA MET A 34 -2.72 25.58 24.64
C MET A 34 -1.50 24.91 24.02
N PHE A 35 -0.29 25.29 24.44
CA PHE A 35 0.95 24.65 24.00
C PHE A 35 1.01 23.17 24.41
N LEU A 36 0.62 22.84 25.65
CA LEU A 36 0.55 21.46 26.13
C LEU A 36 -0.47 20.62 25.37
N ILE A 37 -1.67 21.15 25.12
CA ILE A 37 -2.71 20.46 24.35
C ILE A 37 -2.21 20.17 22.93
N GLY A 38 -1.58 21.15 22.28
CA GLY A 38 -1.00 20.98 20.94
C GLY A 38 0.12 19.94 20.91
N ALA A 39 1.02 19.96 21.88
CA ALA A 39 2.11 18.97 21.98
C ALA A 39 1.58 17.55 22.22
N ILE A 40 0.57 17.38 23.07
CA ILE A 40 -0.09 16.09 23.33
C ILE A 40 -0.81 15.60 22.06
N GLY A 41 -1.55 16.48 21.38
CA GLY A 41 -2.21 16.14 20.11
C GLY A 41 -1.21 15.72 19.03
N LEU A 42 -0.10 16.44 18.91
CA LEU A 42 0.98 16.09 17.97
C LEU A 42 1.66 14.76 18.34
N TYR A 43 1.86 14.49 19.62
CA TYR A 43 2.41 13.22 20.09
C TYR A 43 1.49 12.05 19.72
N ILE A 44 0.19 12.17 19.98
CA ILE A 44 -0.80 11.15 19.62
C ILE A 44 -0.84 10.96 18.10
N LEU A 45 -0.82 12.04 17.30
CA LEU A 45 -0.82 11.95 15.84
C LEU A 45 0.42 11.23 15.29
N ARG A 46 1.61 11.46 15.87
CA ARG A 46 2.82 10.71 15.49
C ARG A 46 2.77 9.25 15.91
N THR A 47 2.00 8.91 16.93
CA THR A 47 1.84 7.54 17.42
C THR A 47 0.68 6.82 16.72
N ALA A 48 -0.16 7.55 16.00
CA ALA A 48 -1.32 7.04 15.26
C ALA A 48 -0.96 6.49 13.88
N ASP A 49 0.33 6.33 13.56
CA ASP A 49 0.76 5.46 12.46
C ASP A 49 0.59 3.99 12.90
N SER A 50 -0.67 3.61 13.13
CA SER A 50 -1.08 2.22 13.24
C SER A 50 -0.95 1.64 11.85
N GLY A 51 0.29 1.26 11.51
CA GLY A 51 0.57 0.37 10.41
C GLY A 51 -0.36 -0.81 10.54
N HIS A 52 -1.33 -0.88 9.63
CA HIS A 52 -2.18 -2.05 9.49
C HIS A 52 -1.25 -3.14 8.96
N ASN A 53 -0.66 -3.91 9.87
CA ASN A 53 0.16 -5.06 9.50
C ASN A 53 -0.82 -6.11 9.00
N ILE A 54 -1.24 -5.99 7.75
CA ILE A 54 -1.71 -7.16 7.03
C ILE A 54 -0.47 -8.02 6.90
N GLU A 55 -0.40 -9.09 7.68
CA GLU A 55 0.47 -10.23 7.36
C GLU A 55 -0.04 -10.78 6.04
N VAL A 56 0.33 -10.13 4.94
CA VAL A 56 0.18 -10.69 3.61
C VAL A 56 1.18 -11.83 3.61
N PHE A 57 0.68 -13.05 3.79
CA PHE A 57 1.43 -14.24 3.42
C PHE A 57 1.64 -14.12 1.91
N VAL A 58 2.76 -13.52 1.51
CA VAL A 58 3.14 -13.36 0.11
C VAL A 58 3.46 -14.77 -0.39
N THR A 59 2.44 -15.49 -0.84
CA THR A 59 2.66 -16.66 -1.68
C THR A 59 3.39 -16.15 -2.92
N PRO A 60 4.58 -16.69 -3.23
CA PRO A 60 5.24 -16.38 -4.49
C PRO A 60 4.26 -16.74 -5.62
N SER A 61 3.80 -15.74 -6.38
CA SER A 61 3.07 -16.00 -7.61
C SER A 61 4.04 -16.67 -8.56
N ALA A 62 3.64 -17.82 -9.12
CA ALA A 62 4.39 -18.44 -10.19
C ALA A 62 4.50 -17.47 -11.38
N TYR A 63 5.68 -17.46 -12.00
CA TYR A 63 5.91 -16.71 -13.22
C TYR A 63 5.54 -17.59 -14.42
N LEU A 64 4.57 -17.13 -15.22
CA LEU A 64 4.25 -17.75 -16.49
C LEU A 64 5.03 -17.04 -17.60
N ASP A 65 5.63 -17.80 -18.50
CA ASP A 65 6.25 -17.24 -19.71
C ASP A 65 5.15 -16.70 -20.64
N PRO A 66 5.06 -15.38 -20.86
CA PRO A 66 4.03 -14.80 -21.74
C PRO A 66 4.15 -15.23 -23.20
N GLU A 67 5.35 -15.68 -23.60
CA GLU A 67 5.64 -16.04 -24.99
C GLU A 67 4.82 -17.24 -25.47
N VAL A 68 4.41 -18.11 -24.54
CA VAL A 68 3.51 -19.24 -24.82
C VAL A 68 2.15 -18.74 -25.34
N ILE A 69 1.56 -17.74 -24.68
CA ILE A 69 0.28 -17.16 -25.10
C ILE A 69 0.45 -16.24 -26.32
N ASN A 70 1.58 -15.54 -26.42
CA ASN A 70 1.85 -14.66 -27.57
C ASN A 70 1.88 -15.42 -28.90
N ASN A 71 2.29 -16.69 -28.87
CA ASN A 71 2.38 -17.56 -30.04
C ASN A 71 1.20 -18.52 -30.20
N ALA A 72 0.23 -18.50 -29.28
CA ALA A 72 -0.94 -19.37 -29.33
C ALA A 72 -1.82 -19.02 -30.54
N THR A 73 -2.14 -20.03 -31.34
CA THR A 73 -3.07 -19.90 -32.47
C THR A 73 -4.52 -19.83 -31.99
N ILE A 74 -5.40 -19.32 -32.86
CA ILE A 74 -6.85 -19.29 -32.58
C ILE A 74 -7.37 -20.71 -32.31
N ASP A 75 -6.92 -21.70 -33.08
CA ASP A 75 -7.36 -23.09 -32.92
C ASP A 75 -6.94 -23.68 -31.58
N GLU A 76 -5.67 -23.51 -31.17
CA GLU A 76 -5.18 -23.92 -29.85
C GLU A 76 -5.94 -23.23 -28.71
N LEU A 77 -6.24 -21.94 -28.85
CA LEU A 77 -7.04 -21.22 -27.87
C LEU A 77 -8.46 -21.78 -27.74
N MET A 78 -9.06 -22.27 -28.83
CA MET A 78 -10.39 -22.89 -28.80
C MET A 78 -10.41 -24.30 -28.17
N GLU A 79 -9.26 -24.96 -28.03
CA GLU A 79 -9.19 -26.24 -27.32
C GLU A 79 -9.39 -26.06 -25.80
N VAL A 80 -9.23 -24.84 -25.30
CA VAL A 80 -9.44 -24.50 -23.90
C VAL A 80 -10.94 -24.52 -23.57
N SER A 81 -11.32 -25.35 -22.60
CA SER A 81 -12.70 -25.40 -22.11
C SER A 81 -13.19 -24.04 -21.62
N GLY A 82 -14.26 -23.54 -22.25
CA GLY A 82 -14.84 -22.22 -21.99
C GLY A 82 -14.36 -21.10 -22.93
N ILE A 83 -13.46 -21.41 -23.86
CA ILE A 83 -13.02 -20.52 -24.94
C ILE A 83 -13.54 -21.07 -26.27
N GLY A 84 -14.45 -20.35 -26.91
CA GLY A 84 -14.87 -20.61 -28.28
C GLY A 84 -14.32 -19.55 -29.24
N GLU A 85 -14.68 -19.64 -30.51
CA GLU A 85 -14.18 -18.77 -31.60
C GLU A 85 -14.17 -17.28 -31.25
N VAL A 86 -15.26 -16.77 -30.65
CA VAL A 86 -15.38 -15.36 -30.26
C VAL A 86 -14.29 -14.96 -29.27
N LYS A 87 -14.09 -15.77 -28.22
CA LYS A 87 -13.10 -15.51 -27.16
C LYS A 87 -11.67 -15.73 -27.65
N ALA A 88 -11.45 -16.77 -28.45
CA ALA A 88 -10.14 -17.04 -29.06
C ALA A 88 -9.71 -15.88 -29.96
N THR A 89 -10.62 -15.37 -30.80
CA THR A 89 -10.37 -14.22 -31.67
C THR A 89 -10.11 -12.95 -30.84
N GLN A 90 -10.85 -12.73 -29.75
CA GLN A 90 -10.62 -11.61 -28.84
C GLN A 90 -9.24 -11.68 -28.18
N ILE A 91 -8.84 -12.84 -27.68
CA ILE A 91 -7.52 -13.06 -27.07
C ILE A 91 -6.41 -12.81 -28.08
N HIS A 92 -6.49 -13.44 -29.26
CA HIS A 92 -5.49 -13.27 -30.31
C HIS A 92 -5.39 -11.81 -30.78
N GLY A 93 -6.54 -11.14 -30.97
CA GLY A 93 -6.58 -9.72 -31.31
C GLY A 93 -5.98 -8.82 -30.23
N PHE A 94 -6.27 -9.09 -28.96
CA PHE A 94 -5.71 -8.38 -27.82
C PHE A 94 -4.18 -8.51 -27.76
N VAL A 95 -3.67 -9.74 -27.84
CA VAL A 95 -2.23 -10.04 -27.88
C VAL A 95 -1.56 -9.28 -29.02
N HIS A 96 -2.10 -9.36 -30.24
CA HIS A 96 -1.50 -8.72 -31.41
C HIS A 96 -1.54 -7.19 -31.32
N SER A 97 -2.62 -6.61 -30.80
CA SER A 97 -2.76 -5.16 -30.65
C SER A 97 -1.72 -4.53 -29.73
N LEU A 98 -1.21 -5.29 -28.76
CA LEU A 98 -0.17 -4.87 -27.82
C LEU A 98 1.25 -5.17 -28.30
N GLY A 99 1.40 -5.90 -29.42
CA GLY A 99 2.67 -6.46 -29.85
C GLY A 99 3.17 -7.59 -28.92
N GLY A 100 2.24 -8.31 -28.30
CA GLY A 100 2.49 -9.32 -27.28
C GLY A 100 2.11 -8.86 -25.87
N VAL A 101 1.56 -9.77 -25.07
CA VAL A 101 1.34 -9.54 -23.64
C VAL A 101 2.65 -9.75 -22.87
N LYS A 102 2.83 -8.95 -21.82
CA LYS A 102 3.96 -9.08 -20.87
C LYS A 102 3.58 -9.80 -19.58
N ASP A 103 2.29 -9.87 -19.29
CA ASP A 103 1.72 -10.58 -18.16
C ASP A 103 0.49 -11.34 -18.66
N VAL A 104 0.51 -12.65 -18.51
CA VAL A 104 -0.58 -13.56 -18.91
C VAL A 104 -1.90 -13.19 -18.24
N ARG A 105 -1.87 -12.64 -17.01
CA ARG A 105 -3.08 -12.19 -16.30
C ARG A 105 -3.82 -11.05 -17.00
N SER A 106 -3.17 -10.37 -17.95
CA SER A 106 -3.83 -9.33 -18.75
C SER A 106 -5.02 -9.88 -19.54
N ILE A 107 -5.06 -11.19 -19.82
CA ILE A 107 -6.19 -11.85 -20.49
C ILE A 107 -7.49 -11.76 -19.67
N LEU A 108 -7.42 -11.66 -18.35
CA LEU A 108 -8.60 -11.47 -17.47
C LEU A 108 -9.33 -10.12 -17.71
N SER A 109 -8.69 -9.17 -18.39
CA SER A 109 -9.33 -7.89 -18.73
C SER A 109 -10.34 -8.01 -19.89
N LEU A 110 -10.34 -9.14 -20.60
CA LEU A 110 -11.24 -9.37 -21.73
C LEU A 110 -12.63 -9.77 -21.24
N ASP A 111 -13.64 -9.14 -21.84
CA ASP A 111 -15.04 -9.43 -21.51
C ASP A 111 -15.38 -10.91 -21.79
N GLY A 112 -16.09 -11.53 -20.85
CA GLY A 112 -16.43 -12.95 -20.92
C GLY A 112 -15.32 -13.94 -20.56
N ILE A 113 -14.14 -13.49 -20.12
CA ILE A 113 -13.12 -14.35 -19.50
C ILE A 113 -13.31 -14.32 -17.98
N SER A 114 -13.79 -15.44 -17.43
CA SER A 114 -13.88 -15.64 -15.98
C SER A 114 -12.60 -16.23 -15.41
N ASP A 115 -12.41 -16.15 -14.09
CA ASP A 115 -11.32 -16.81 -13.37
C ASP A 115 -11.24 -18.30 -13.69
N ALA A 116 -12.39 -18.98 -13.80
CA ALA A 116 -12.44 -20.39 -14.17
C ALA A 116 -11.97 -20.64 -15.61
N THR A 117 -12.35 -19.78 -16.55
CA THR A 117 -11.89 -19.86 -17.94
C THR A 117 -10.39 -19.59 -18.03
N PHE A 118 -9.90 -18.61 -17.30
CA PHE A 118 -8.47 -18.27 -17.24
C PHE A 118 -7.64 -19.39 -16.59
N ASN A 119 -8.15 -20.03 -15.53
CA ASN A 119 -7.53 -21.19 -14.93
C ASN A 119 -7.42 -22.36 -15.92
N ASN A 120 -8.46 -22.63 -16.71
CA ASN A 120 -8.41 -23.65 -17.76
C ASN A 120 -7.37 -23.32 -18.85
N LEU A 121 -7.27 -22.05 -19.23
CA LEU A 121 -6.25 -21.57 -20.18
C LEU A 121 -4.84 -21.84 -19.63
N ILE A 122 -4.59 -21.49 -18.36
CA ILE A 122 -3.31 -21.74 -17.72
C ILE A 122 -2.98 -23.24 -17.73
N LYS A 123 -3.92 -24.08 -17.29
CA LYS A 123 -3.72 -25.54 -17.26
C LYS A 123 -3.43 -26.13 -18.63
N HIS A 124 -4.13 -25.65 -19.66
CA HIS A 124 -3.94 -26.13 -21.02
C HIS A 124 -2.55 -25.79 -21.58
N PHE A 125 -2.09 -24.54 -21.43
CA PHE A 125 -0.84 -24.08 -22.03
C PHE A 125 0.42 -24.32 -21.17
N TYR A 126 0.29 -24.36 -19.85
CA TYR A 126 1.42 -24.48 -18.92
C TYR A 126 1.43 -25.81 -18.14
N GLY A 127 0.30 -26.52 -18.12
CA GLY A 127 0.16 -27.84 -17.48
C GLY A 127 -0.68 -27.82 -16.20
N GLU A 128 -1.16 -29.00 -15.82
CA GLU A 128 -2.07 -29.21 -14.67
C GLU A 128 -1.44 -28.90 -13.30
N SER A 129 -0.10 -28.76 -13.22
CA SER A 129 0.58 -28.31 -12.01
C SER A 129 0.34 -26.82 -11.72
N TYR A 130 -0.06 -26.05 -12.72
CA TYR A 130 -0.41 -24.65 -12.57
C TYR A 130 -1.90 -24.47 -12.26
N SER A 131 -2.21 -23.57 -11.34
CA SER A 131 -3.58 -23.16 -11.06
C SER A 131 -3.68 -21.65 -10.81
N TYR A 132 -4.85 -21.09 -11.06
CA TYR A 132 -5.19 -19.72 -10.72
C TYR A 132 -6.32 -19.72 -9.69
N GLU A 133 -6.01 -19.27 -8.48
CA GLU A 133 -6.92 -19.22 -7.34
C GLU A 133 -6.68 -17.90 -6.58
N ASP A 134 -7.75 -17.24 -6.14
CA ASP A 134 -7.70 -16.01 -5.32
C ASP A 134 -6.77 -14.90 -5.86
N GLY A 135 -6.70 -14.75 -7.19
CA GLY A 135 -5.85 -13.72 -7.82
C GLY A 135 -4.38 -14.10 -7.99
N ILE A 136 -4.00 -15.32 -7.60
CA ILE A 136 -2.62 -15.79 -7.56
C ILE A 136 -2.46 -17.00 -8.48
N ILE A 137 -1.36 -17.05 -9.21
CA ILE A 137 -0.97 -18.22 -10.00
C ILE A 137 -0.06 -19.07 -9.12
N TYR A 138 -0.43 -20.33 -8.93
CA TYR A 138 0.34 -21.31 -8.17
C TYR A 138 1.05 -22.26 -9.12
N ASP A 139 2.28 -22.64 -8.77
CA ASP A 139 2.99 -23.77 -9.35
C ASP A 139 3.14 -24.83 -8.26
N SER A 140 2.37 -25.91 -8.38
CA SER A 140 2.41 -27.01 -7.41
C SER A 140 3.63 -27.92 -7.58
N SER A 141 4.37 -27.81 -8.69
CA SER A 141 5.59 -28.61 -8.92
C SER A 141 6.76 -28.18 -8.04
N THR A 142 6.76 -26.93 -7.56
CA THR A 142 7.86 -26.39 -6.74
C THR A 142 7.76 -26.76 -5.26
N LYS A 143 6.77 -27.59 -4.86
CA LYS A 143 6.57 -28.01 -3.46
C LYS A 143 7.26 -29.34 -3.10
N GLU A 144 7.91 -30.00 -4.06
CA GLU A 144 8.74 -31.18 -3.79
C GLU A 144 10.23 -30.79 -3.75
N GLY A 145 10.70 -30.41 -2.56
CA GLY A 145 12.10 -30.13 -2.27
C GLY A 145 12.41 -30.31 -0.79
#